data_AF-A0A1V5KU79-F1
#
_entry.id   AF-A0A1V5KU79-F1
#
_cell.length_a   1.000
_cell.length_b   1.000
_cell.length_c   1.000
_cell.angle_alpha   90.00
_cell.angle_beta   90.00
_cell.angle_gamma   90.00
#
_symmetry.space_group_name_H-M   'P 1'
#
loop_
_entity.id
_entity.type
_entity.pdbx_description
1 polymer ?
#
loop_
_entity_poly.entity_id
_entity_poly.type
_entity_poly.pdbx_seq_one_letter_code
_entity_poly.pdbx_strand_id
1 'polypeptide(L)'
;MGSQKPENEYRIPDVLGGVSLGILRDNNGFKLNFYREDKRVGGYATKTPPWLSPKVVTDTGAALLKVCPDLGKVYAKEHVRDVLTEVFKEVERAITDNPQAAALLLPPAVSHVLGRVERVAITLFKDGLGGGEPVYELFTGRDEDKDPRTVTLSLGDITAEAPGMFKRRWTSVFVTDFLELNKADWVTLRAALIDRAEVREAEHTGEGDFLISDLLTELSYRTFTTWTPHWKADPKAYLLCEHTPDGWVIFVYTGLIVSFLENRDRPAATWSPKLSKELKRRGLTVGNAKTVRVGTGTGGTVRVWTFTGDALGFHEDMLVDPPKPDPVVTGETFVTGENAPHSSHAEKEGFSEQGQGGV
;
A
#
# COMPACT_ATOMS: atom_id res chain seq x y z
N MET A 1 57.56 15.94 1.96
CA MET A 1 56.17 16.24 2.39
C MET A 1 55.56 14.95 2.90
N GLY A 2 54.96 14.94 4.09
CA GLY A 2 54.37 13.72 4.66
C GLY A 2 53.04 13.38 3.98
N SER A 3 52.85 12.12 3.62
CA SER A 3 51.52 11.61 3.29
C SER A 3 50.81 11.28 4.60
N GLN A 4 49.82 12.09 4.98
CA GLN A 4 48.96 11.76 6.12
C GLN A 4 48.21 10.46 5.80
N LYS A 5 48.42 9.42 6.62
CA LYS A 5 47.47 8.30 6.67
C LYS A 5 46.11 8.88 7.11
N PRO A 6 45.01 8.67 6.36
CA PRO A 6 43.69 8.97 6.87
C PRO A 6 43.41 8.05 8.05
N GLU A 7 43.32 8.61 9.25
CA GLU A 7 43.30 7.86 10.52
C GLU A 7 42.08 6.93 10.69
N ASN A 8 41.05 7.11 9.84
CA ASN A 8 39.79 6.36 9.83
C ASN A 8 39.60 5.49 8.56
N GLU A 9 40.69 5.07 7.88
CA GLU A 9 40.63 4.17 6.71
C GLU A 9 41.01 2.72 7.09
N TYR A 10 40.10 1.78 6.87
CA TYR A 10 40.40 0.35 7.00
C TYR A 10 41.22 -0.11 5.79
N ARG A 11 42.43 -0.64 6.01
CA ARG A 11 43.34 -1.04 4.92
C ARG A 11 43.53 -2.55 4.83
N ILE A 12 43.45 -3.04 3.60
CA ILE A 12 43.67 -4.42 3.19
C ILE A 12 44.94 -4.43 2.33
N PRO A 13 46.05 -5.04 2.77
CA PRO A 13 47.27 -5.13 1.98
C PRO A 13 47.10 -6.08 0.79
N ASP A 14 47.84 -5.83 -0.30
CA ASP A 14 48.14 -6.78 -1.38
C ASP A 14 46.94 -7.53 -1.99
N VAL A 15 45.82 -6.82 -2.14
CA VAL A 15 44.57 -7.32 -2.76
C VAL A 15 44.82 -7.88 -4.16
N LEU A 16 45.61 -7.21 -5.01
CA LEU A 16 46.02 -7.77 -6.31
C LEU A 16 47.29 -7.08 -6.85
N GLY A 17 48.32 -7.85 -7.17
CA GLY A 17 49.50 -7.36 -7.90
C GLY A 17 50.18 -6.13 -7.27
N GLY A 18 50.40 -6.17 -5.94
CA GLY A 18 50.99 -5.07 -5.19
C GLY A 18 50.09 -3.82 -5.07
N VAL A 19 48.78 -3.98 -5.27
CA VAL A 19 47.77 -2.96 -4.98
C VAL A 19 47.01 -3.34 -3.72
N SER A 20 47.03 -2.43 -2.75
CA SER A 20 46.27 -2.49 -1.49
C SER A 20 44.97 -1.70 -1.60
N LEU A 21 43.95 -2.09 -0.85
CA LEU A 21 42.64 -1.42 -0.82
C LEU A 21 42.41 -0.73 0.53
N GLY A 22 42.17 0.58 0.49
CA GLY A 22 41.62 1.34 1.62
C GLY A 22 40.11 1.49 1.50
N ILE A 23 39.39 1.27 2.58
CA ILE A 23 37.94 1.51 2.70
C ILE A 23 37.72 2.59 3.75
N LEU A 24 37.22 3.73 3.31
CA LEU A 24 36.87 4.89 4.15
C LEU A 24 35.36 5.11 4.09
N ARG A 25 34.65 4.98 5.22
CA ARG A 25 33.25 5.40 5.34
C ARG A 25 33.16 6.91 5.51
N ASP A 26 32.16 7.54 4.88
CA ASP A 26 31.75 8.90 5.17
C ASP A 26 30.21 9.06 5.13
N ASN A 27 29.71 10.28 5.38
CA ASN A 27 28.27 10.58 5.45
C ASN A 27 27.48 10.28 4.15
N ASN A 28 28.15 10.03 3.03
CA ASN A 28 27.55 9.72 1.73
C ASN A 28 27.72 8.25 1.33
N GLY A 29 28.45 7.42 2.10
CA GLY A 29 28.69 6.01 1.80
C GLY A 29 30.14 5.57 2.05
N PHE A 30 30.73 4.87 1.07
CA PHE A 30 32.07 4.30 1.15
C PHE A 30 32.94 4.79 -0.02
N LYS A 31 34.17 5.19 0.30
CA LYS A 31 35.25 5.49 -0.65
C LYS A 31 36.24 4.33 -0.63
N LEU A 32 36.40 3.71 -1.79
CA LEU A 32 37.32 2.60 -2.03
C LEU A 32 38.56 3.18 -2.71
N ASN A 33 39.66 3.25 -1.98
CA ASN A 33 40.91 3.90 -2.41
C ASN A 33 41.93 2.82 -2.78
N PHE A 34 42.49 2.90 -3.99
CA PHE A 34 43.54 1.98 -4.42
C PHE A 34 44.91 2.56 -4.12
N TYR A 35 45.80 1.75 -3.54
CA TYR A 35 47.14 2.14 -3.11
C TYR A 35 48.21 1.23 -3.74
N ARG A 36 49.29 1.81 -4.24
CA ARG A 36 50.49 1.09 -4.70
C ARG A 36 51.71 1.80 -4.13
N GLU A 37 52.63 1.06 -3.50
CA GLU A 37 53.74 1.64 -2.70
C GLU A 37 53.26 2.68 -1.65
N ASP A 38 52.17 2.37 -0.95
CA ASP A 38 51.42 3.27 -0.03
C ASP A 38 50.89 4.59 -0.63
N LYS A 39 51.14 4.88 -1.92
CA LYS A 39 50.63 6.05 -2.65
C LYS A 39 49.23 5.76 -3.20
N ARG A 40 48.29 6.67 -3.00
CA ARG A 40 46.93 6.57 -3.57
C ARG A 40 47.00 6.74 -5.08
N VAL A 41 46.69 5.69 -5.84
CA VAL A 41 46.68 5.71 -7.31
C VAL A 41 45.30 6.04 -7.89
N GLY A 42 44.23 5.78 -7.14
CA GLY A 42 42.86 6.12 -7.56
C GLY A 42 41.80 5.64 -6.59
N GLY A 43 40.57 5.45 -7.08
CA GLY A 43 39.49 4.89 -6.28
C GLY A 43 38.11 4.92 -6.94
N TYR A 44 37.13 4.40 -6.22
CA TYR A 44 35.70 4.33 -6.54
C TYR A 44 34.87 4.75 -5.32
N ALA A 45 33.61 5.13 -5.51
CA ALA A 45 32.71 5.52 -4.43
C ALA A 45 31.32 4.91 -4.62
N THR A 46 30.75 4.40 -3.52
CA THR A 46 29.47 3.68 -3.49
C THR A 46 28.65 4.11 -2.26
N LYS A 47 27.33 3.94 -2.33
CA LYS A 47 26.43 4.12 -1.16
C LYS A 47 26.21 2.82 -0.39
N THR A 48 26.33 1.68 -1.06
CA THR A 48 26.10 0.35 -0.50
C THR A 48 27.41 -0.23 0.06
N PRO A 49 27.41 -0.87 1.24
CA PRO A 49 28.58 -1.59 1.76
C PRO A 49 29.12 -2.61 0.75
N PRO A 50 30.41 -2.57 0.35
CA PRO A 50 30.95 -3.40 -0.73
C PRO A 50 30.76 -4.91 -0.59
N TRP A 51 30.82 -5.42 0.64
CA TRP A 51 30.63 -6.83 0.96
C TRP A 51 29.19 -7.32 0.82
N LEU A 52 28.21 -6.41 0.79
CA LEU A 52 26.79 -6.75 0.67
C LEU A 52 26.27 -6.76 -0.78
N SER A 53 27.08 -6.38 -1.77
CA SER A 53 26.60 -6.11 -3.13
C SER A 53 27.56 -6.58 -4.24
N PRO A 54 27.26 -7.71 -4.94
CA PRO A 54 28.05 -8.19 -6.07
C PRO A 54 28.21 -7.16 -7.22
N LYS A 55 27.25 -6.22 -7.32
CA LYS A 55 27.35 -5.08 -8.24
C LYS A 55 28.51 -4.15 -7.84
N VAL A 56 28.63 -3.80 -6.56
CA VAL A 56 29.74 -2.96 -6.06
C VAL A 56 31.09 -3.66 -6.27
N VAL A 57 31.17 -4.97 -6.07
CA VAL A 57 32.39 -5.75 -6.37
C VAL A 57 32.79 -5.60 -7.84
N THR A 58 31.83 -5.75 -8.76
CA THR A 58 32.04 -5.64 -10.21
C THR A 58 32.46 -4.23 -10.64
N ASP A 59 31.76 -3.21 -10.16
CA ASP A 59 32.07 -1.80 -10.46
C ASP A 59 33.45 -1.40 -9.87
N THR A 60 33.82 -1.95 -8.71
CA THR A 60 35.14 -1.76 -8.08
C THR A 60 36.25 -2.40 -8.90
N GLY A 61 36.06 -3.62 -9.41
CA GLY A 61 37.02 -4.28 -10.31
C GLY A 61 37.23 -3.51 -11.61
N ALA A 62 36.16 -2.96 -12.19
CA ALA A 62 36.26 -2.08 -13.35
C ALA A 62 37.04 -0.78 -13.06
N ALA A 63 36.84 -0.18 -11.87
CA ALA A 63 37.60 0.99 -11.44
C ALA A 63 39.09 0.67 -11.18
N LEU A 64 39.39 -0.46 -10.54
CA LEU A 64 40.76 -0.94 -10.31
C LEU A 64 41.52 -1.12 -11.63
N LEU A 65 40.92 -1.82 -12.60
CA LEU A 65 41.53 -2.05 -13.91
C LEU A 65 41.69 -0.77 -14.76
N LYS A 66 40.88 0.26 -14.51
CA LYS A 66 41.04 1.59 -15.13
C LYS A 66 42.22 2.37 -14.51
N VAL A 67 42.48 2.19 -13.22
CA VAL A 67 43.53 2.90 -12.46
C VAL A 67 44.89 2.19 -12.57
N CYS A 68 44.90 0.86 -12.59
CA CYS A 68 46.07 0.01 -12.76
C CYS A 68 45.92 -0.86 -14.03
N PRO A 69 46.00 -0.27 -15.24
CA PRO A 69 45.80 -0.97 -16.50
C PRO A 69 46.90 -2.01 -16.82
N ASP A 70 47.98 -2.03 -16.04
CA ASP A 70 48.96 -3.12 -16.01
C ASP A 70 48.35 -4.43 -15.49
N LEU A 71 47.50 -4.39 -14.45
CA LEU A 71 46.83 -5.58 -13.92
C LEU A 71 45.92 -6.22 -14.98
N GLY A 72 45.25 -5.42 -15.81
CA GLY A 72 44.39 -5.89 -16.90
C GLY A 72 45.11 -6.55 -18.07
N LYS A 73 46.45 -6.61 -18.05
CA LYS A 73 47.28 -7.39 -18.98
C LYS A 73 47.71 -8.75 -18.41
N VAL A 74 47.58 -8.92 -17.09
CA VAL A 74 48.03 -10.11 -16.34
C VAL A 74 46.84 -10.95 -15.87
N TYR A 75 45.75 -10.29 -15.49
CA TYR A 75 44.58 -10.91 -14.87
C TYR A 75 43.31 -10.69 -15.70
N ALA A 76 42.54 -11.76 -15.91
CA ALA A 76 41.20 -11.70 -16.50
C ALA A 76 40.23 -10.97 -15.55
N LYS A 77 39.19 -10.33 -16.10
CA LYS A 77 38.23 -9.52 -15.31
C LYS A 77 37.50 -10.36 -14.27
N GLU A 78 37.26 -11.62 -14.61
CA GLU A 78 36.60 -12.65 -13.82
C GLU A 78 37.45 -12.94 -12.58
N HIS A 79 38.75 -13.17 -12.76
CA HIS A 79 39.69 -13.34 -11.65
C HIS A 79 39.77 -12.09 -10.74
N VAL A 80 39.75 -10.88 -11.31
CA VAL A 80 39.73 -9.64 -10.52
C VAL A 80 38.44 -9.52 -9.70
N ARG A 81 37.28 -9.86 -10.26
CA ARG A 81 36.00 -9.90 -9.55
C ARG A 81 36.02 -10.94 -8.42
N ASP A 82 36.57 -12.13 -8.68
CA ASP A 82 36.54 -13.25 -7.74
C ASP A 82 37.50 -12.98 -6.56
N VAL A 83 38.70 -12.45 -6.83
CA VAL A 83 39.62 -11.96 -5.79
C VAL A 83 38.98 -10.84 -4.95
N LEU A 84 38.32 -9.86 -5.57
CA LEU A 84 37.60 -8.82 -4.83
C LEU A 84 36.41 -9.39 -4.03
N THR A 85 35.77 -10.45 -4.50
CA THR A 85 34.69 -11.13 -3.78
C THR A 85 35.18 -11.77 -2.49
N GLU A 86 36.31 -12.51 -2.53
CA GLU A 86 36.91 -13.07 -1.31
C GLU A 86 37.46 -11.97 -0.39
N VAL A 87 38.11 -10.94 -0.93
CA VAL A 87 38.56 -9.78 -0.15
C VAL A 87 37.41 -9.11 0.61
N PHE A 88 36.24 -8.92 -0.02
CA PHE A 88 35.09 -8.33 0.67
C PHE A 88 34.41 -9.30 1.65
N LYS A 89 34.45 -10.63 1.44
CA LYS A 89 34.05 -11.60 2.47
C LYS A 89 34.96 -11.54 3.71
N GLU A 90 36.27 -11.35 3.54
CA GLU A 90 37.16 -11.13 4.69
C GLU A 90 36.90 -9.79 5.39
N VAL A 91 36.43 -8.76 4.67
CA VAL A 91 35.92 -7.52 5.31
C VAL A 91 34.66 -7.79 6.13
N GLU A 92 33.72 -8.58 5.62
CA GLU A 92 32.50 -8.95 6.36
C GLU A 92 32.80 -9.75 7.63
N ARG A 93 33.73 -10.71 7.55
CA ARG A 93 34.27 -11.44 8.72
C ARG A 93 34.96 -10.49 9.69
N ALA A 94 35.84 -9.60 9.20
CA ALA A 94 36.51 -8.63 10.05
C ALA A 94 35.54 -7.70 10.79
N ILE A 95 34.40 -7.33 10.19
CA ILE A 95 33.35 -6.56 10.87
C ILE A 95 32.67 -7.38 11.99
N THR A 96 32.49 -8.68 11.80
CA THR A 96 31.95 -9.58 12.83
C THR A 96 32.95 -9.80 13.98
N ASP A 97 34.22 -10.09 13.63
CA ASP A 97 35.22 -10.61 14.56
C ASP A 97 36.11 -9.53 15.20
N ASN A 98 36.18 -8.32 14.62
CA ASN A 98 37.06 -7.24 15.08
C ASN A 98 36.27 -5.92 15.33
N PRO A 99 36.04 -5.53 16.59
CA PRO A 99 35.34 -4.30 16.94
C PRO A 99 35.95 -3.00 16.37
N GLN A 100 37.25 -2.98 16.09
CA GLN A 100 37.91 -1.82 15.45
C GLN A 100 37.59 -1.74 13.96
N ALA A 101 37.51 -2.88 13.26
CA ALA A 101 37.08 -2.93 11.86
C ALA A 101 35.60 -2.58 11.75
N ALA A 102 34.76 -3.10 12.66
CA ALA A 102 33.36 -2.70 12.79
C ALA A 102 33.23 -1.18 12.95
N ALA A 103 33.87 -0.58 13.96
CA ALA A 103 33.77 0.86 14.23
C ALA A 103 34.16 1.77 13.04
N LEU A 104 35.08 1.33 12.20
CA LEU A 104 35.49 2.04 10.97
C LEU A 104 34.49 1.88 9.80
N LEU A 105 33.77 0.77 9.75
CA LEU A 105 33.02 0.33 8.55
C LEU A 105 31.50 0.34 8.73
N LEU A 106 30.97 -0.09 9.88
CA LEU A 106 29.54 -0.03 10.21
C LEU A 106 29.33 0.40 11.67
N PRO A 107 28.47 1.40 11.95
CA PRO A 107 28.05 1.71 13.31
C PRO A 107 27.47 0.46 13.99
N PRO A 108 27.69 0.26 15.30
CA PRO A 108 27.17 -0.91 16.01
C PRO A 108 25.67 -1.14 15.79
N ALA A 109 24.85 -0.09 15.81
CA ALA A 109 23.41 -0.18 15.55
C ALA A 109 23.05 -0.57 14.10
N VAL A 110 23.88 -0.25 13.11
CA VAL A 110 23.67 -0.67 11.70
C VAL A 110 24.13 -2.12 11.51
N SER A 111 25.28 -2.49 12.09
CA SER A 111 25.81 -3.86 12.04
C SER A 111 24.86 -4.85 12.73
N HIS A 112 24.34 -4.48 13.90
CA HIS A 112 23.34 -5.24 14.65
C HIS A 112 22.06 -5.50 13.84
N VAL A 113 21.50 -4.48 13.19
CA VAL A 113 20.32 -4.67 12.33
C VAL A 113 20.65 -5.53 11.10
N LEU A 114 21.75 -5.26 10.38
CA LEU A 114 22.08 -5.98 9.14
C LEU A 114 22.54 -7.43 9.37
N GLY A 115 23.08 -7.75 10.55
CA GLY A 115 23.37 -9.12 10.96
C GLY A 115 22.13 -9.89 11.43
N ARG A 116 21.08 -9.19 11.87
CA ARG A 116 19.82 -9.80 12.33
C ARG A 116 18.77 -9.94 11.21
N VAL A 117 18.83 -9.12 10.17
CA VAL A 117 17.98 -9.20 8.97
C VAL A 117 18.60 -10.15 7.94
N GLU A 118 17.99 -11.31 7.77
CA GLU A 118 18.43 -12.33 6.81
C GLU A 118 17.92 -12.06 5.39
N ARG A 119 16.65 -11.67 5.25
CA ARG A 119 16.02 -11.39 3.95
C ARG A 119 15.21 -10.10 3.99
N VAL A 120 15.22 -9.36 2.89
CA VAL A 120 14.35 -8.20 2.67
C VAL A 120 13.43 -8.49 1.48
N ALA A 121 12.13 -8.28 1.64
CA ALA A 121 11.17 -8.28 0.53
C ALA A 121 10.55 -6.90 0.34
N ILE A 122 10.23 -6.56 -0.91
CA ILE A 122 9.43 -5.39 -1.27
C ILE A 122 8.25 -5.88 -2.09
N THR A 123 7.07 -5.85 -1.50
CA THR A 123 5.82 -6.28 -2.14
C THR A 123 5.16 -5.07 -2.80
N LEU A 124 5.14 -5.07 -4.14
CA LEU A 124 4.48 -4.07 -4.96
C LEU A 124 3.05 -4.52 -5.28
N PHE A 125 2.05 -3.73 -4.89
CA PHE A 125 0.64 -4.04 -5.16
C PHE A 125 0.20 -3.48 -6.52
N LYS A 126 -0.31 -4.34 -7.40
CA LYS A 126 -0.90 -3.96 -8.70
C LYS A 126 -2.43 -4.01 -8.69
N ASP A 127 -3.06 -3.18 -7.86
CA ASP A 127 -4.47 -2.85 -8.09
C ASP A 127 -4.63 -1.78 -9.18
N GLY A 128 -5.75 -1.79 -9.91
CA GLY A 128 -6.01 -0.77 -10.93
C GLY A 128 -6.49 0.57 -10.39
N LEU A 129 -6.52 0.76 -9.06
CA LEU A 129 -6.84 2.03 -8.41
C LEU A 129 -5.59 2.91 -8.23
N GLY A 130 -4.41 2.38 -8.51
CA GLY A 130 -3.13 3.09 -8.54
C GLY A 130 -1.95 2.28 -7.99
N GLY A 131 -2.22 1.10 -7.44
CA GLY A 131 -1.31 0.37 -6.59
C GLY A 131 -1.38 0.88 -5.15
N GLY A 132 -1.51 -0.04 -4.20
CA GLY A 132 -1.32 0.25 -2.78
C GLY A 132 0.13 0.65 -2.48
N GLU A 133 0.38 1.28 -1.33
CA GLU A 133 1.75 1.58 -0.92
C GLU A 133 2.60 0.30 -0.88
N PRO A 134 3.86 0.34 -1.37
CA PRO A 134 4.74 -0.82 -1.30
C PRO A 134 5.05 -1.14 0.17
N VAL A 135 4.90 -2.42 0.51
CA VAL A 135 5.21 -2.94 1.84
C VAL A 135 6.60 -3.54 1.83
N TYR A 136 7.44 -3.11 2.78
CA TYR A 136 8.81 -3.56 2.94
C TYR A 136 8.86 -4.47 4.17
N GLU A 137 9.37 -5.69 4.01
CA GLU A 137 9.40 -6.70 5.05
C GLU A 137 10.83 -7.13 5.34
N LEU A 138 11.30 -6.91 6.56
CA LEU A 138 12.62 -7.36 7.02
C LEU A 138 12.44 -8.64 7.85
N PHE A 139 12.84 -9.78 7.31
CA PHE A 139 12.74 -11.08 7.97
C PHE A 139 13.98 -11.32 8.84
N THR A 140 13.76 -11.73 10.09
CA THR A 140 14.80 -11.86 11.11
C THR A 140 14.72 -13.22 11.81
N GLY A 141 15.82 -13.97 11.79
CA GLY A 141 15.93 -15.31 12.39
C GLY A 141 15.82 -16.46 11.38
N ARG A 142 16.61 -17.51 11.62
CA ARG A 142 16.54 -18.81 10.92
C ARG A 142 15.59 -19.76 11.66
N ASP A 143 15.24 -20.90 11.06
CA ASP A 143 14.30 -21.89 11.63
C ASP A 143 14.68 -22.45 13.03
N GLU A 144 15.91 -22.23 13.50
CA GLU A 144 16.37 -22.64 14.85
C GLU A 144 16.22 -21.53 15.92
N ASP A 145 15.94 -20.27 15.54
CA ASP A 145 15.66 -19.19 16.47
C ASP A 145 14.24 -19.29 17.04
N LYS A 146 14.08 -18.99 18.34
CA LYS A 146 12.83 -19.24 19.10
C LYS A 146 11.61 -18.41 18.70
N ASP A 147 11.75 -17.49 17.75
CA ASP A 147 10.66 -16.72 17.17
C ASP A 147 11.22 -15.96 15.94
N PRO A 148 11.06 -16.45 14.70
CA PRO A 148 11.41 -15.67 13.52
C PRO A 148 10.42 -14.51 13.38
N ARG A 149 10.92 -13.27 13.28
CA ARG A 149 10.08 -12.06 13.29
C ARG A 149 10.22 -11.25 12.00
N THR A 150 9.13 -10.59 11.60
CA THR A 150 9.11 -9.68 10.46
C THR A 150 8.94 -8.24 10.94
N VAL A 151 9.86 -7.36 10.56
CA VAL A 151 9.70 -5.90 10.73
C VAL A 151 9.08 -5.33 9.45
N THR A 152 7.78 -5.05 9.51
CA THR A 152 7.03 -4.44 8.39
C THR A 152 7.15 -2.92 8.42
N LEU A 153 7.52 -2.32 7.28
CA LEU A 153 7.70 -0.88 7.09
C LEU A 153 6.87 -0.41 5.87
N SER A 154 6.27 0.78 5.94
CA SER A 154 5.64 1.42 4.78
C SER A 154 6.62 2.24 3.95
N LEU A 155 6.16 2.74 2.80
CA LEU A 155 6.90 3.71 2.00
C LEU A 155 7.27 4.97 2.82
N GLY A 156 6.37 5.43 3.69
CA GLY A 156 6.64 6.54 4.61
C GLY A 156 7.73 6.22 5.64
N ASP A 157 7.72 5.02 6.22
CA ASP A 157 8.75 4.57 7.17
C ASP A 157 10.15 4.50 6.51
N ILE A 158 10.21 4.07 5.25
CA ILE A 158 11.46 3.98 4.46
C ILE A 158 11.93 5.35 3.95
N THR A 159 11.04 6.19 3.42
CA THR A 159 11.43 7.46 2.76
C THR A 159 11.84 8.55 3.75
N ALA A 160 11.35 8.50 4.99
CA ALA A 160 11.65 9.45 6.06
C ALA A 160 13.14 9.83 6.16
N GLU A 161 13.42 11.12 6.41
CA GLU A 161 14.79 11.63 6.52
C GLU A 161 15.53 11.19 7.80
N ALA A 162 14.81 10.73 8.83
CA ALA A 162 15.36 10.38 10.13
C ALA A 162 14.83 9.02 10.61
N PRO A 163 15.62 8.22 11.35
CA PRO A 163 15.26 6.85 11.71
C PRO A 163 14.11 6.72 12.72
N GLY A 164 13.47 7.80 13.20
CA GLY A 164 12.48 7.73 14.27
C GLY A 164 11.32 6.76 13.99
N MET A 165 10.83 6.75 12.74
CA MET A 165 9.79 5.81 12.30
C MET A 165 10.31 4.37 12.28
N PHE A 166 11.50 4.14 11.72
CA PHE A 166 12.17 2.84 11.71
C PHE A 166 12.46 2.30 13.13
N LYS A 167 13.01 3.12 14.04
CA LYS A 167 13.22 2.78 15.45
C LYS A 167 11.92 2.30 16.09
N ARG A 168 10.81 3.03 15.88
CA ARG A 168 9.49 2.65 16.42
C ARG A 168 9.01 1.29 15.90
N ARG A 169 9.20 1.00 14.60
CA ARG A 169 8.85 -0.29 14.00
C ARG A 169 9.74 -1.42 14.55
N TRP A 170 11.04 -1.21 14.62
CA TRP A 170 11.99 -2.19 15.19
C TRP A 170 11.64 -2.54 16.63
N THR A 171 11.51 -1.54 17.51
CA THR A 171 11.20 -1.78 18.93
C THR A 171 9.78 -2.32 19.14
N SER A 172 8.83 -2.12 18.21
CA SER A 172 7.53 -2.81 18.28
C SER A 172 7.62 -4.33 18.05
N VAL A 173 8.67 -4.79 17.36
CA VAL A 173 8.97 -6.22 17.13
C VAL A 173 9.97 -6.76 18.16
N PHE A 174 10.90 -5.92 18.61
CA PHE A 174 11.94 -6.21 19.60
C PHE A 174 11.85 -5.24 20.77
N VAL A 175 10.93 -5.51 21.71
CA VAL A 175 10.51 -4.59 22.79
C VAL A 175 11.66 -4.11 23.70
N THR A 176 12.76 -4.85 23.79
CA THR A 176 13.95 -4.51 24.59
C THR A 176 15.11 -3.94 23.77
N ASP A 177 14.96 -3.82 22.45
CA ASP A 177 16.03 -3.45 21.50
C ASP A 177 15.85 -2.00 21.03
N PHE A 178 16.53 -1.09 21.73
CA PHE A 178 16.47 0.35 21.50
C PHE A 178 17.67 0.80 20.64
N LEU A 179 17.45 0.89 19.33
CA LEU A 179 18.51 1.17 18.35
C LEU A 179 19.01 2.62 18.43
N GLU A 180 20.31 2.83 18.70
CA GLU A 180 20.93 4.16 18.56
C GLU A 180 21.44 4.47 17.16
N LEU A 181 20.48 4.64 16.24
CA LEU A 181 20.71 5.15 14.88
C LEU A 181 20.57 6.68 14.83
N ASN A 182 21.54 7.35 14.18
CA ASN A 182 21.43 8.75 13.75
C ASN A 182 21.03 8.86 12.25
N LYS A 183 21.00 10.08 11.70
CA LYS A 183 20.61 10.34 10.30
C LYS A 183 21.55 9.72 9.25
N ALA A 184 22.88 9.77 9.46
CA ALA A 184 23.85 9.17 8.54
C ALA A 184 23.81 7.63 8.61
N ASP A 185 23.59 7.09 9.80
CA ASP A 185 23.44 5.65 10.02
C ASP A 185 22.14 5.13 9.38
N TRP A 186 21.05 5.90 9.46
CA TRP A 186 19.80 5.60 8.75
C TRP A 186 19.98 5.58 7.22
N VAL A 187 20.68 6.57 6.66
CA VAL A 187 21.00 6.59 5.22
C VAL A 187 21.85 5.37 4.82
N THR A 188 22.81 4.98 5.66
CA THR A 188 23.65 3.78 5.46
C THR A 188 22.81 2.51 5.49
N LEU A 189 22.00 2.33 6.54
CA LEU A 189 21.15 1.16 6.78
C LEU A 189 20.11 1.00 5.67
N ARG A 190 19.39 2.08 5.33
CA ARG A 190 18.37 2.07 4.28
C ARG A 190 18.96 1.68 2.92
N ALA A 191 20.15 2.17 2.56
CA ALA A 191 20.82 1.79 1.32
C ALA A 191 21.12 0.28 1.30
N ALA A 192 21.68 -0.26 2.38
CA ALA A 192 22.00 -1.69 2.51
C ALA A 192 20.75 -2.61 2.51
N LEU A 193 19.65 -2.19 3.13
CA LEU A 193 18.39 -2.94 3.12
C LEU A 193 17.75 -2.98 1.73
N ILE A 194 17.79 -1.88 0.97
CA ILE A 194 17.20 -1.80 -0.37
C ILE A 194 18.04 -2.56 -1.41
N ASP A 195 19.39 -2.54 -1.32
CA ASP A 195 20.26 -3.30 -2.23
C ASP A 195 20.11 -4.83 -2.04
N ARG A 196 19.77 -5.26 -0.81
CA ARG A 196 19.45 -6.66 -0.43
C ARG A 196 18.01 -7.10 -0.79
N ALA A 197 17.17 -6.24 -1.38
CA ALA A 197 15.73 -6.48 -1.45
C ALA A 197 15.26 -7.33 -2.65
N GLU A 198 14.51 -8.40 -2.36
CA GLU A 198 13.70 -9.11 -3.34
C GLU A 198 12.44 -8.29 -3.66
N VAL A 199 12.40 -7.66 -4.84
CA VAL A 199 11.18 -7.00 -5.33
C VAL A 199 10.22 -8.07 -5.88
N ARG A 200 9.00 -8.11 -5.36
CA ARG A 200 7.93 -9.03 -5.74
C ARG A 200 6.67 -8.24 -6.10
N GLU A 201 5.91 -8.72 -7.07
CA GLU A 201 4.59 -8.15 -7.39
C GLU A 201 3.49 -9.02 -6.78
N ALA A 202 2.53 -8.42 -6.09
CA ALA A 202 1.38 -9.13 -5.53
C ALA A 202 0.30 -9.33 -6.59
N GLU A 203 -0.07 -10.58 -6.87
CA GLU A 203 -1.22 -10.90 -7.72
C GLU A 203 -2.53 -10.73 -6.93
N HIS A 204 -3.25 -9.63 -7.18
CA HIS A 204 -4.66 -9.42 -6.85
C HIS A 204 -5.08 -9.64 -5.38
N THR A 205 -4.30 -9.09 -4.43
CA THR A 205 -4.66 -8.95 -3.01
C THR A 205 -4.41 -7.53 -2.48
N GLY A 206 -4.78 -6.51 -3.27
CA GLY A 206 -4.64 -5.10 -2.91
C GLY A 206 -5.80 -4.56 -2.07
N GLU A 207 -5.60 -3.36 -1.50
CA GLU A 207 -6.66 -2.60 -0.83
C GLU A 207 -7.85 -2.36 -1.78
N GLY A 208 -7.60 -2.16 -3.08
CA GLY A 208 -8.64 -2.06 -4.10
C GLY A 208 -9.46 -3.34 -4.32
N ASP A 209 -8.92 -4.53 -4.03
CA ASP A 209 -9.68 -5.78 -4.11
C ASP A 209 -10.69 -5.89 -2.96
N PHE A 210 -10.25 -5.54 -1.74
CA PHE A 210 -11.15 -5.42 -0.58
C PHE A 210 -12.23 -4.36 -0.81
N LEU A 211 -11.84 -3.14 -1.26
CA LEU A 211 -12.77 -2.03 -1.52
C LEU A 211 -13.83 -2.39 -2.57
N ILE A 212 -13.47 -3.18 -3.58
CA ILE A 212 -14.43 -3.67 -4.59
C ILE A 212 -15.32 -4.76 -4.00
N SER A 213 -14.77 -5.74 -3.28
CA SER A 213 -15.56 -6.81 -2.66
C SER A 213 -16.61 -6.25 -1.67
N ASP A 214 -16.19 -5.31 -0.82
CA ASP A 214 -17.03 -4.59 0.14
C ASP A 214 -18.12 -3.76 -0.58
N LEU A 215 -17.80 -3.11 -1.70
CA LEU A 215 -18.80 -2.40 -2.53
C LEU A 215 -19.85 -3.34 -3.11
N LEU A 216 -19.43 -4.43 -3.73
CA LEU A 216 -20.37 -5.40 -4.34
C LEU A 216 -21.27 -6.02 -3.25
N THR A 217 -20.72 -6.23 -2.05
CA THR A 217 -21.44 -6.72 -0.87
C THR A 217 -22.43 -5.68 -0.31
N GLU A 218 -22.04 -4.40 -0.18
CA GLU A 218 -22.96 -3.34 0.28
C GLU A 218 -24.08 -3.03 -0.74
N LEU A 219 -23.86 -3.40 -2.01
CA LEU A 219 -24.84 -3.32 -3.09
C LEU A 219 -25.73 -4.57 -3.21
N SER A 220 -25.23 -5.78 -2.91
CA SER A 220 -26.05 -7.01 -2.98
C SER A 220 -27.09 -7.11 -1.85
N TYR A 221 -26.88 -6.41 -0.73
CA TYR A 221 -27.89 -6.22 0.32
C TYR A 221 -28.94 -5.13 0.02
N ARG A 222 -28.98 -4.56 -1.19
CA ARG A 222 -29.97 -3.53 -1.57
C ARG A 222 -31.20 -4.15 -2.23
N THR A 223 -32.31 -3.43 -2.15
CA THR A 223 -33.59 -3.86 -2.70
C THR A 223 -33.61 -3.78 -4.23
N PHE A 224 -33.68 -4.92 -4.92
CA PHE A 224 -33.78 -4.97 -6.37
C PHE A 224 -35.23 -4.80 -6.85
N THR A 225 -35.43 -4.08 -7.96
CA THR A 225 -36.75 -3.92 -8.58
C THR A 225 -36.66 -3.67 -10.09
N THR A 226 -37.64 -4.15 -10.85
CA THR A 226 -37.86 -3.74 -12.24
C THR A 226 -38.79 -2.52 -12.36
N TRP A 227 -39.45 -2.11 -11.26
CA TRP A 227 -40.54 -1.14 -11.33
C TRP A 227 -40.03 0.32 -11.36
N THR A 228 -39.80 0.78 -12.59
CA THR A 228 -39.28 2.12 -12.91
C THR A 228 -39.94 3.29 -12.14
N PRO A 229 -41.27 3.38 -11.96
CA PRO A 229 -41.89 4.44 -11.15
C PRO A 229 -41.41 4.50 -9.69
N HIS A 230 -41.26 3.35 -9.02
CA HIS A 230 -40.76 3.28 -7.64
C HIS A 230 -39.30 3.71 -7.56
N TRP A 231 -38.45 3.21 -8.46
CA TRP A 231 -37.05 3.64 -8.51
C TRP A 231 -36.90 5.13 -8.84
N LYS A 232 -37.80 5.70 -9.65
CA LYS A 232 -37.81 7.15 -9.94
C LYS A 232 -38.26 8.01 -8.75
N ALA A 233 -39.07 7.46 -7.85
CA ALA A 233 -39.49 8.14 -6.62
C ALA A 233 -38.35 8.19 -5.58
N ASP A 234 -37.62 7.09 -5.38
CA ASP A 234 -36.36 7.10 -4.60
C ASP A 234 -35.26 6.21 -5.21
N PRO A 235 -34.34 6.80 -6.00
CA PRO A 235 -33.17 6.11 -6.54
C PRO A 235 -32.12 5.66 -5.51
N LYS A 236 -32.26 6.00 -4.21
CA LYS A 236 -31.37 5.57 -3.13
C LYS A 236 -31.85 4.30 -2.43
N ALA A 237 -33.17 4.09 -2.37
CA ALA A 237 -33.78 2.94 -1.71
C ALA A 237 -33.72 1.65 -2.56
N TYR A 238 -33.70 1.77 -3.88
CA TYR A 238 -33.82 0.65 -4.81
C TYR A 238 -32.70 0.61 -5.85
N LEU A 239 -32.36 -0.59 -6.31
CA LEU A 239 -31.56 -0.84 -7.51
C LEU A 239 -32.48 -1.24 -8.67
N LEU A 240 -32.56 -0.41 -9.71
CA LEU A 240 -33.36 -0.72 -10.90
C LEU A 240 -32.65 -1.78 -11.77
N CYS A 241 -33.38 -2.83 -12.09
CA CYS A 241 -32.91 -3.96 -12.89
C CYS A 241 -33.60 -3.93 -14.27
N GLU A 242 -32.79 -3.94 -15.34
CA GLU A 242 -33.28 -4.06 -16.72
C GLU A 242 -32.67 -5.32 -17.35
N HIS A 243 -33.51 -6.20 -17.92
CA HIS A 243 -33.04 -7.35 -18.67
C HIS A 243 -32.67 -6.94 -20.10
N THR A 244 -31.48 -7.33 -20.55
CA THR A 244 -30.97 -7.03 -21.90
C THR A 244 -30.58 -8.32 -22.64
N PRO A 245 -30.34 -8.30 -23.97
CA PRO A 245 -29.90 -9.49 -24.70
C PRO A 245 -28.59 -10.10 -24.18
N ASP A 246 -27.74 -9.28 -23.55
CA ASP A 246 -26.46 -9.66 -22.96
C ASP A 246 -26.58 -10.03 -21.45
N GLY A 247 -27.81 -10.13 -20.92
CA GLY A 247 -28.10 -10.44 -19.52
C GLY A 247 -28.66 -9.25 -18.71
N TRP A 248 -28.73 -9.41 -17.39
CA TRP A 248 -29.25 -8.39 -16.47
C TRP A 248 -28.28 -7.22 -16.27
N VAL A 249 -28.82 -5.99 -16.30
CA VAL A 249 -28.09 -4.75 -16.05
C VAL A 249 -28.72 -4.01 -14.88
N ILE A 250 -27.90 -3.63 -13.90
CA ILE A 250 -28.36 -3.05 -12.63
C ILE A 250 -27.88 -1.61 -12.48
N PHE A 251 -28.83 -0.72 -12.23
CA PHE A 251 -28.67 0.74 -12.22
C PHE A 251 -28.50 1.24 -10.78
N VAL A 252 -27.24 1.41 -10.38
CA VAL A 252 -26.85 1.90 -9.07
C VAL A 252 -26.74 3.43 -9.10
N TYR A 253 -27.50 4.14 -8.25
CA TYR A 253 -27.41 5.59 -8.14
C TYR A 253 -26.02 6.03 -7.66
N THR A 254 -25.40 7.00 -8.33
CA THR A 254 -24.04 7.47 -8.02
C THR A 254 -23.87 7.92 -6.56
N GLY A 255 -24.92 8.45 -5.93
CA GLY A 255 -24.85 8.85 -4.52
C GLY A 255 -24.59 7.69 -3.56
N LEU A 256 -24.98 6.46 -3.90
CA LEU A 256 -24.62 5.26 -3.11
C LEU A 256 -23.11 5.01 -3.18
N ILE A 257 -22.51 5.11 -4.38
CA ILE A 257 -21.05 4.98 -4.57
C ILE A 257 -20.28 6.09 -3.86
N VAL A 258 -20.81 7.32 -3.87
CA VAL A 258 -20.22 8.47 -3.16
C VAL A 258 -20.24 8.24 -1.65
N SER A 259 -21.39 7.91 -1.05
CA SER A 259 -21.49 7.63 0.38
C SER A 259 -20.68 6.39 0.80
N PHE A 260 -20.64 5.34 -0.03
CA PHE A 260 -19.78 4.16 0.21
C PHE A 260 -18.30 4.56 0.39
N LEU A 261 -17.80 5.46 -0.47
CA LEU A 261 -16.42 5.96 -0.44
C LEU A 261 -16.17 6.94 0.71
N GLU A 262 -17.08 7.89 0.92
CA GLU A 262 -16.96 8.92 1.97
C GLU A 262 -17.01 8.31 3.38
N ASN A 263 -17.82 7.27 3.59
CA ASN A 263 -17.88 6.50 4.85
C ASN A 263 -16.58 5.71 5.15
N ARG A 264 -15.62 5.66 4.22
CA ARG A 264 -14.37 4.86 4.30
C ARG A 264 -13.11 5.74 4.15
N ASP A 265 -13.25 7.04 4.43
CA ASP A 265 -12.23 8.08 4.26
C ASP A 265 -11.62 8.16 2.85
N ARG A 266 -12.43 7.85 1.82
CA ARG A 266 -12.03 7.93 0.40
C ARG A 266 -12.72 9.12 -0.28
N PRO A 267 -12.03 10.28 -0.48
CA PRO A 267 -12.65 11.43 -1.14
C PRO A 267 -13.22 11.06 -2.52
N ALA A 268 -14.54 11.15 -2.65
CA ALA A 268 -15.26 10.58 -3.80
C ALA A 268 -14.82 11.20 -5.14
N ALA A 269 -14.41 12.47 -5.16
CA ALA A 269 -13.85 13.14 -6.33
C ALA A 269 -12.56 12.47 -6.85
N THR A 270 -11.72 11.95 -5.96
CA THR A 270 -10.45 11.28 -6.29
C THR A 270 -10.64 9.80 -6.58
N TRP A 271 -11.53 9.13 -5.84
CA TRP A 271 -11.69 7.68 -5.89
C TRP A 271 -12.73 7.19 -6.89
N SER A 272 -13.82 7.92 -7.14
CA SER A 272 -14.85 7.52 -8.12
C SER A 272 -14.28 7.28 -9.54
N PRO A 273 -13.38 8.12 -10.10
CA PRO A 273 -12.81 7.87 -11.43
C PRO A 273 -11.92 6.62 -11.47
N LYS A 274 -11.15 6.38 -10.41
CA LYS A 274 -10.31 5.17 -10.25
C LYS A 274 -11.18 3.91 -10.21
N LEU A 275 -12.16 3.91 -9.31
CA LEU A 275 -13.08 2.79 -9.08
C LEU A 275 -13.91 2.49 -10.33
N SER A 276 -14.43 3.51 -11.02
CA SER A 276 -15.17 3.33 -12.28
C SER A 276 -14.31 2.69 -13.38
N LYS A 277 -13.04 3.09 -13.50
CA LYS A 277 -12.08 2.48 -14.44
C LYS A 277 -11.79 1.02 -14.09
N GLU A 278 -11.64 0.70 -12.81
CA GLU A 278 -11.23 -0.63 -12.36
C GLU A 278 -12.39 -1.65 -12.39
N LEU A 279 -13.60 -1.27 -11.94
CA LEU A 279 -14.79 -2.11 -12.12
C LEU A 279 -15.02 -2.45 -13.59
N LYS A 280 -14.78 -1.48 -14.49
CA LYS A 280 -14.86 -1.68 -15.95
C LYS A 280 -13.74 -2.58 -16.47
N ARG A 281 -12.50 -2.50 -15.95
CA ARG A 281 -11.41 -3.44 -16.28
C ARG A 281 -11.78 -4.88 -15.93
N ARG A 282 -12.50 -5.08 -14.83
CA ARG A 282 -12.94 -6.38 -14.31
C ARG A 282 -14.23 -6.92 -14.93
N GLY A 283 -14.85 -6.20 -15.87
CA GLY A 283 -16.14 -6.59 -16.46
C GLY A 283 -17.35 -6.44 -15.53
N LEU A 284 -17.17 -5.88 -14.33
CA LEU A 284 -18.23 -5.71 -13.32
C LEU A 284 -19.24 -4.61 -13.70
N THR A 285 -18.89 -3.72 -14.64
CA THR A 285 -19.76 -2.66 -15.16
C THR A 285 -19.83 -2.65 -16.68
N VAL A 286 -21.05 -2.55 -17.20
CA VAL A 286 -21.41 -2.62 -18.64
C VAL A 286 -21.10 -1.30 -19.38
N GLY A 287 -20.48 -0.32 -18.72
CA GLY A 287 -20.13 0.95 -19.35
C GLY A 287 -19.79 2.08 -18.39
N ASN A 288 -19.68 3.28 -18.95
CA ASN A 288 -19.42 4.51 -18.20
C ASN A 288 -20.71 4.98 -17.49
N ALA A 289 -20.59 5.65 -16.34
CA ALA A 289 -21.73 6.15 -15.57
C ALA A 289 -22.61 7.13 -16.37
N LYS A 290 -23.88 6.74 -16.57
CA LYS A 290 -24.91 7.36 -17.43
C LYS A 290 -25.76 8.38 -16.66
N THR A 291 -26.49 9.24 -17.37
CA THR A 291 -27.49 10.16 -16.78
C THR A 291 -28.89 9.68 -17.15
N VAL A 292 -29.75 9.48 -16.16
CA VAL A 292 -31.13 8.95 -16.31
C VAL A 292 -32.14 9.98 -15.80
N ARG A 293 -33.27 10.09 -16.49
CA ARG A 293 -34.35 11.03 -16.14
C ARG A 293 -35.36 10.39 -15.20
N VAL A 294 -35.45 10.94 -13.98
CA VAL A 294 -36.38 10.49 -12.93
C VAL A 294 -37.65 11.34 -12.87
N GLY A 295 -37.58 12.64 -13.18
CA GLY A 295 -38.71 13.56 -13.12
C GLY A 295 -39.19 14.07 -14.49
N THR A 296 -40.45 14.50 -14.55
CA THR A 296 -40.97 15.38 -15.60
C THR A 296 -40.33 16.78 -15.49
N GLY A 297 -40.23 17.51 -16.61
CA GLY A 297 -39.54 18.81 -16.64
C GLY A 297 -38.01 18.72 -16.68
N THR A 298 -37.32 19.85 -16.53
CA THR A 298 -35.89 20.03 -16.80
C THR A 298 -34.94 19.71 -15.64
N GLY A 299 -35.44 19.64 -14.40
CA GLY A 299 -34.60 19.47 -13.20
C GLY A 299 -34.39 18.03 -12.70
N GLY A 300 -35.15 17.05 -13.21
CA GLY A 300 -35.21 15.70 -12.64
C GLY A 300 -34.30 14.66 -13.31
N THR A 301 -32.98 14.82 -13.21
CA THR A 301 -32.01 13.79 -13.68
C THR A 301 -31.06 13.34 -12.57
N VAL A 302 -30.69 12.06 -12.60
CA VAL A 302 -29.71 11.45 -11.70
C VAL A 302 -28.60 10.79 -12.50
N ARG A 303 -27.41 10.65 -11.89
CA ARG A 303 -26.32 9.86 -12.46
C ARG A 303 -26.33 8.45 -11.87
N VAL A 304 -26.08 7.45 -12.71
CA VAL A 304 -26.10 6.03 -12.37
C VAL A 304 -24.88 5.29 -12.91
N TRP A 305 -24.48 4.22 -12.23
CA TRP A 305 -23.47 3.25 -12.65
C TRP A 305 -24.21 1.98 -13.05
N THR A 306 -23.82 1.35 -14.16
CA THR A 306 -24.51 0.15 -14.69
C THR A 306 -23.64 -1.08 -14.49
N PHE A 307 -24.00 -1.90 -13.49
CA PHE A 307 -23.36 -3.18 -13.17
C PHE A 307 -23.99 -4.32 -13.98
N THR A 308 -23.30 -5.45 -14.12
CA THR A 308 -23.93 -6.72 -14.54
C THR A 308 -24.71 -7.31 -13.37
N GLY A 309 -25.68 -8.19 -13.65
CA GLY A 309 -26.36 -8.98 -12.61
C GLY A 309 -25.38 -9.80 -11.77
N ASP A 310 -24.53 -10.57 -12.46
CA ASP A 310 -23.51 -11.45 -11.86
C ASP A 310 -22.57 -10.72 -10.90
N ALA A 311 -22.19 -9.46 -11.21
CA ALA A 311 -21.31 -8.66 -10.36
C ALA A 311 -21.90 -8.35 -8.98
N LEU A 312 -23.23 -8.31 -8.86
CA LEU A 312 -23.94 -8.07 -7.59
C LEU A 312 -24.56 -9.35 -7.02
N GLY A 313 -24.28 -10.53 -7.61
CA GLY A 313 -24.90 -11.80 -7.22
C GLY A 313 -26.42 -11.84 -7.45
N PHE A 314 -26.92 -11.04 -8.40
CA PHE A 314 -28.36 -10.88 -8.61
C PHE A 314 -29.01 -12.08 -9.30
N HIS A 315 -30.16 -12.51 -8.77
CA HIS A 315 -31.04 -13.51 -9.33
C HIS A 315 -32.49 -12.97 -9.38
N GLU A 316 -33.31 -13.48 -10.30
CA GLU A 316 -34.65 -12.91 -10.58
C GLU A 316 -35.63 -13.04 -9.40
N ASP A 317 -35.43 -14.03 -8.53
CA ASP A 317 -36.14 -14.22 -7.26
C ASP A 317 -35.79 -13.19 -6.17
N MET A 318 -34.76 -12.37 -6.39
CA MET A 318 -34.40 -11.23 -5.52
C MET A 318 -35.21 -9.95 -5.84
N LEU A 319 -36.04 -9.96 -6.89
CA LEU A 319 -36.90 -8.83 -7.23
C LEU A 319 -38.04 -8.69 -6.22
N VAL A 320 -38.21 -7.49 -5.67
CA VAL A 320 -39.41 -7.19 -4.87
C VAL A 320 -40.64 -7.12 -5.79
N ASP A 321 -41.65 -7.91 -5.43
CA ASP A 321 -42.99 -7.91 -6.03
C ASP A 321 -43.50 -6.48 -6.25
N PRO A 322 -44.02 -6.13 -7.45
CA PRO A 322 -44.76 -4.88 -7.60
C PRO A 322 -45.98 -4.93 -6.65
N PRO A 323 -46.22 -3.89 -5.82
CA PRO A 323 -47.40 -3.87 -4.98
C PRO A 323 -48.64 -4.01 -5.86
N LYS A 324 -49.51 -4.94 -5.47
CA LYS A 324 -50.75 -5.21 -6.22
C LYS A 324 -51.54 -3.90 -6.32
N PRO A 325 -52.04 -3.52 -7.52
CA PRO A 325 -52.83 -2.32 -7.65
C PRO A 325 -54.04 -2.41 -6.71
N ASP A 326 -54.35 -1.32 -6.01
CA ASP A 326 -55.52 -1.25 -5.14
C ASP A 326 -56.76 -1.71 -5.92
N PRO A 327 -57.61 -2.58 -5.34
CA PRO A 327 -58.78 -3.08 -6.03
C PRO A 327 -59.70 -1.89 -6.37
N VAL A 328 -59.84 -1.61 -7.66
CA VAL A 328 -60.62 -0.48 -8.16
C VAL A 328 -62.07 -0.65 -7.73
N VAL A 329 -62.49 0.13 -6.74
CA VAL A 329 -63.88 0.16 -6.26
C VAL A 329 -64.74 0.87 -7.31
N THR A 330 -65.16 0.11 -8.33
CA THR A 330 -66.19 0.53 -9.28
C THR A 330 -67.53 0.63 -8.54
N GLY A 331 -67.88 1.83 -8.09
CA GLY A 331 -69.03 2.09 -7.24
C GLY A 331 -70.38 2.02 -7.97
N GLU A 332 -70.80 0.82 -8.38
CA GLU A 332 -72.11 0.58 -9.03
C GLU A 332 -72.94 -0.51 -8.32
N THR A 333 -73.52 -0.18 -7.17
CA THR A 333 -74.80 -0.76 -6.71
C THR A 333 -75.58 0.26 -5.89
N PHE A 334 -76.68 0.76 -6.45
CA PHE A 334 -77.75 1.43 -5.70
C PHE A 334 -78.73 0.38 -5.16
N VAL A 335 -79.29 0.61 -3.96
CA VAL A 335 -80.73 0.46 -3.63
C VAL A 335 -81.00 1.00 -2.21
N THR A 336 -82.21 1.54 -2.03
CA THR A 336 -82.80 2.17 -0.82
C THR A 336 -82.68 1.38 0.49
N GLY A 337 -82.69 1.97 1.70
CA GLY A 337 -82.78 3.39 2.11
C GLY A 337 -83.93 3.69 3.09
N GLU A 338 -83.69 4.45 4.18
CA GLU A 338 -84.74 5.01 5.06
C GLU A 338 -84.22 6.24 5.87
N ASN A 339 -85.11 7.01 6.53
CA ASN A 339 -84.84 8.41 6.92
C ASN A 339 -84.65 8.69 8.44
N ALA A 340 -83.52 9.34 8.78
CA ALA A 340 -83.39 10.43 9.78
C ALA A 340 -83.71 10.13 11.28
N PRO A 341 -83.48 11.06 12.26
CA PRO A 341 -82.90 12.41 12.18
C PRO A 341 -81.73 12.68 13.17
N HIS A 342 -81.29 13.96 13.23
CA HIS A 342 -80.22 14.50 14.08
C HIS A 342 -80.43 14.39 15.60
N SER A 343 -79.31 14.42 16.33
CA SER A 343 -79.19 15.22 17.57
C SER A 343 -77.80 15.89 17.63
N SER A 344 -77.72 17.09 18.20
CA SER A 344 -76.51 17.94 18.24
C SER A 344 -76.32 18.56 19.61
N HIS A 345 -75.12 18.45 20.20
CA HIS A 345 -74.54 19.33 21.24
C HIS A 345 -73.07 18.87 21.48
N ALA A 346 -72.09 19.59 22.04
CA ALA A 346 -71.76 21.01 22.22
C ALA A 346 -70.97 21.19 23.55
N GLU A 347 -69.65 21.38 23.44
CA GLU A 347 -68.74 22.17 24.31
C GLU A 347 -68.49 21.86 25.83
N LYS A 348 -67.19 21.66 26.14
CA LYS A 348 -66.31 22.37 27.13
C LYS A 348 -66.29 22.13 28.68
N GLU A 349 -65.07 21.80 29.13
CA GLU A 349 -64.22 22.45 30.19
C GLU A 349 -64.44 22.28 31.73
N GLY A 350 -63.30 22.34 32.46
CA GLY A 350 -63.10 22.26 33.94
C GLY A 350 -61.95 21.29 34.30
N PHE A 351 -60.74 21.64 34.79
CA PHE A 351 -60.27 22.33 36.03
C PHE A 351 -60.74 21.66 37.35
N SER A 352 -59.93 21.44 38.41
CA SER A 352 -58.47 21.60 38.71
C SER A 352 -58.03 20.49 39.74
N GLU A 353 -56.91 20.42 40.49
CA GLU A 353 -55.78 21.32 40.87
C GLU A 353 -54.64 20.55 41.63
N GLN A 354 -53.51 21.24 41.97
CA GLN A 354 -52.46 20.90 42.99
C GLN A 354 -51.62 19.61 42.74
N GLY A 355 -50.32 19.47 43.09
CA GLY A 355 -49.26 20.31 43.70
C GLY A 355 -48.01 19.42 44.00
N GLN A 356 -46.81 19.85 44.44
CA GLN A 356 -46.20 21.18 44.64
C GLN A 356 -44.66 21.01 44.94
N GLY A 357 -43.77 21.85 44.36
CA GLY A 357 -42.34 22.00 44.75
C GLY A 357 -41.30 21.11 44.03
N GLY A 358 -40.00 21.46 43.98
CA GLY A 358 -39.36 22.72 44.39
C GLY A 358 -37.81 22.66 44.43
N VAL A 359 -37.15 23.77 44.05
CA VAL A 359 -35.68 23.98 43.83
C VAL A 359 -35.13 23.35 42.55
#